data_AF-A0A0D0PHD6-F1
#
_entry.id   AF-A0A0D0PHD6-F1
#
_cell.length_a   1.000
_cell.length_b   1.000
_cell.length_c   1.000
_cell.angle_alpha   90.00
_cell.angle_beta   90.00
_cell.angle_gamma   90.00
#
_symmetry.space_group_name_H-M   'P 1'
#
loop_
_entity.id
_entity.type
_entity.pdbx_description
1 polymer ?
#
loop_
_entity_poly.entity_id
_entity_poly.type
_entity_poly.pdbx_seq_one_letter_code
_entity_poly.pdbx_strand_id
1 'polypeptide(L)'
;MLHLPSGYARTADRLAETYRQLGENCPVLSLTLVDHAPSDGRQWIPADRIASSVERLIDGEAARIHGRHGITPRPHVAASRLLHHYLWTGSLVISGVWYLERRVPVLPARDLWIDADTGDFALRPGGWVLGDEATLRDTVAAHVGPVLAAFQPYVRRGPRALWGMATDDLVSGIQYLGRMLGEEDRAVAVATALVPAGTPPWSGPAAFRHEHGAWTRTRSGCCLYYAIDPPNPCGTCPRRATAQHP
;
A
#
# COMPACT_ATOMS: atom_id res chain seq x y z
N MET A 1 -19.45 16.87 -24.88
CA MET A 1 -19.90 15.89 -23.88
C MET A 1 -19.74 14.50 -24.48
N LEU A 2 -18.67 13.78 -24.13
CA LEU A 2 -18.51 12.39 -24.57
C LEU A 2 -19.47 11.52 -23.76
N HIS A 3 -20.44 10.93 -24.44
CA HIS A 3 -21.39 9.99 -23.84
C HIS A 3 -20.60 8.71 -23.51
N LEU A 4 -20.24 8.53 -22.23
CA LEU A 4 -19.59 7.30 -21.78
C LEU A 4 -20.56 6.13 -22.01
N PRO A 5 -20.13 5.03 -22.65
CA PRO A 5 -21.01 3.90 -22.91
C PRO A 5 -21.53 3.33 -21.59
N SER A 6 -22.82 2.96 -21.54
CA SER A 6 -23.52 2.40 -20.36
C SER A 6 -22.78 1.24 -19.66
N GLY A 7 -21.90 0.52 -20.37
CA GLY A 7 -21.04 -0.51 -19.79
C GLY A 7 -19.93 0.01 -18.87
N TYR A 8 -19.40 1.21 -19.13
CA TYR A 8 -18.38 1.86 -18.29
C TYR A 8 -18.98 2.33 -16.96
N ALA A 9 -20.16 2.96 -17.00
CA ALA A 9 -20.87 3.40 -15.79
C ALA A 9 -21.19 2.21 -14.86
N ARG A 10 -21.78 1.13 -15.39
CA ARG A 10 -22.05 -0.10 -14.61
C ARG A 10 -20.80 -0.78 -14.06
N THR A 11 -19.66 -0.64 -14.74
CA THR A 11 -18.38 -1.18 -14.28
C THR A 11 -17.80 -0.32 -13.16
N ALA A 12 -17.87 1.01 -13.29
CA ALA A 12 -17.46 1.94 -12.24
C ALA A 12 -18.30 1.77 -10.97
N ASP A 13 -19.62 1.56 -11.10
CA ASP A 13 -20.51 1.31 -9.96
C ASP A 13 -20.12 0.05 -9.19
N ARG A 14 -19.79 -1.04 -9.90
CA ARG A 14 -19.32 -2.28 -9.27
C ARG A 14 -17.94 -2.14 -8.64
N LEU A 15 -17.01 -1.45 -9.29
CA LEU A 15 -15.69 -1.19 -8.71
C LEU A 15 -15.80 -0.33 -7.44
N ALA A 16 -16.67 0.68 -7.45
CA ALA A 16 -16.96 1.49 -6.28
C ALA A 16 -17.53 0.64 -5.12
N GLU A 17 -18.39 -0.34 -5.43
CA GLU A 17 -18.89 -1.32 -4.44
C GLU A 17 -17.73 -2.14 -3.84
N THR A 18 -16.87 -2.73 -4.67
CA THR A 18 -15.71 -3.49 -4.19
C THR A 18 -14.78 -2.62 -3.32
N TYR A 19 -14.59 -1.35 -3.67
CA TYR A 19 -13.82 -0.44 -2.81
C TYR A 19 -14.49 -0.13 -1.47
N ARG A 20 -15.81 0.04 -1.44
CA ARG A 20 -16.56 0.21 -0.18
C ARG A 20 -16.43 -1.03 0.70
N GLN A 21 -16.57 -2.22 0.12
CA GLN A 21 -16.32 -3.48 0.82
C GLN A 21 -14.89 -3.58 1.35
N LEU A 22 -13.88 -3.14 0.57
CA LEU A 22 -12.50 -3.11 1.07
C LEU A 22 -12.37 -2.19 2.29
N GLY A 23 -12.96 -1.00 2.27
CA GLY A 23 -12.95 -0.07 3.40
C GLY A 23 -13.66 -0.63 4.63
N GLU A 24 -14.79 -1.31 4.45
CA GLU A 24 -15.55 -1.96 5.54
C GLU A 24 -14.78 -3.13 6.18
N ASN A 25 -14.11 -3.94 5.37
CA ASN A 25 -13.35 -5.10 5.85
C ASN A 25 -11.95 -4.73 6.36
N CYS A 26 -11.36 -3.63 5.90
CA CYS A 26 -9.99 -3.21 6.24
C CYS A 26 -10.01 -1.96 7.12
N PRO A 27 -10.19 -2.06 8.45
CA PRO A 27 -10.30 -0.88 9.32
C PRO A 27 -9.06 0.03 9.34
N VAL A 28 -7.89 -0.48 8.93
CA VAL A 28 -6.66 0.32 8.84
C VAL A 28 -6.50 1.03 7.49
N LEU A 29 -7.38 0.78 6.51
CA LEU A 29 -7.44 1.45 5.23
C LEU A 29 -8.32 2.71 5.34
N SER A 30 -7.69 3.88 5.55
CA SER A 30 -8.39 5.17 5.50
C SER A 30 -8.54 5.63 4.04
N LEU A 31 -9.68 5.28 3.42
CA LEU A 31 -9.98 5.56 2.03
C LEU A 31 -11.39 6.13 1.87
N THR A 32 -11.51 7.29 1.24
CA THR A 32 -12.78 7.91 0.87
C THR A 32 -12.98 7.84 -0.65
N LEU A 33 -14.16 7.41 -1.09
CA LEU A 33 -14.50 7.45 -2.51
C LEU A 33 -15.06 8.81 -2.90
N VAL A 34 -14.61 9.34 -4.05
CA VAL A 34 -14.98 10.66 -4.54
C VAL A 34 -15.32 10.62 -6.03
N ASP A 35 -16.25 11.46 -6.48
CA ASP A 35 -16.62 11.56 -7.90
C ASP A 35 -15.69 12.48 -8.71
N HIS A 36 -15.05 13.42 -8.02
CA HIS A 36 -14.16 14.43 -8.59
C HIS A 36 -13.00 14.71 -7.63
N ALA A 37 -12.01 15.48 -8.08
CA ALA A 37 -10.89 15.88 -7.24
C ALA A 37 -11.41 16.54 -5.95
N PRO A 38 -10.95 16.11 -4.76
CA PRO A 38 -11.40 16.69 -3.50
C PRO A 38 -11.19 18.21 -3.43
N SER A 39 -12.18 18.94 -2.93
CA SER A 39 -12.16 20.41 -2.82
C SER A 39 -12.67 20.90 -1.45
N ASP A 40 -12.47 20.10 -0.41
CA ASP A 40 -12.94 20.34 0.97
C ASP A 40 -12.01 21.25 1.80
N GLY A 41 -11.07 21.93 1.15
CA GLY A 41 -10.11 22.84 1.77
C GLY A 41 -8.88 22.15 2.39
N ARG A 42 -8.81 20.82 2.36
CA ARG A 42 -7.65 20.06 2.83
C ARG A 42 -6.51 20.04 1.80
N GLN A 43 -5.34 19.57 2.22
CA GLN A 43 -4.12 19.54 1.41
C GLN A 43 -3.98 18.23 0.61
N TRP A 44 -4.94 17.97 -0.28
CA TRP A 44 -4.93 16.79 -1.13
C TRP A 44 -3.87 16.87 -2.23
N ILE A 45 -3.00 15.86 -2.31
CA ILE A 45 -1.97 15.73 -3.35
C ILE A 45 -2.30 14.50 -4.20
N PRO A 46 -2.58 14.65 -5.51
CA PRO A 46 -2.77 13.50 -6.39
C PRO A 46 -1.45 12.74 -6.57
N ALA A 47 -1.52 11.43 -6.77
CA ALA A 47 -0.33 10.60 -6.80
C ALA A 47 0.64 10.95 -7.94
N ASP A 48 0.13 11.49 -9.06
CA ASP A 48 0.96 12.00 -10.16
C ASP A 48 1.75 13.28 -9.82
N ARG A 49 1.46 13.91 -8.67
CA ARG A 49 2.16 15.09 -8.14
C ARG A 49 3.02 14.81 -6.92
N ILE A 50 3.09 13.56 -6.46
CA ILE A 50 3.92 13.18 -5.30
C ILE A 50 5.38 13.61 -5.50
N ALA A 51 5.94 13.43 -6.70
CA ALA A 51 7.34 13.80 -6.97
C ALA A 51 7.67 15.27 -6.68
N SER A 52 6.73 16.18 -6.91
CA SER A 52 6.88 17.61 -6.61
C SER A 52 6.47 17.99 -5.19
N SER A 53 6.02 17.04 -4.37
CA SER A 53 5.44 17.31 -3.05
C SER A 53 5.98 16.40 -1.94
N VAL A 54 7.07 15.66 -2.21
CA VAL A 54 7.64 14.67 -1.27
C VAL A 54 7.99 15.31 0.07
N GLU A 55 8.65 16.47 0.08
CA GLU A 55 9.04 17.16 1.31
C GLU A 55 7.84 17.53 2.18
N ARG A 56 6.82 18.14 1.59
CA ARG A 56 5.57 18.46 2.30
C ARG A 56 4.93 17.22 2.91
N LEU A 57 4.87 16.12 2.17
CA LEU A 57 4.31 14.87 2.68
C LEU A 57 5.14 14.32 3.84
N ILE A 58 6.48 14.39 3.74
CA ILE A 58 7.41 13.97 4.81
C ILE A 58 7.20 14.80 6.07
N ASP A 59 7.04 16.12 5.93
CA ASP A 59 6.79 17.02 7.07
C ASP A 59 5.47 16.67 7.76
N GLY A 60 4.42 16.40 6.99
CA GLY A 60 3.14 15.91 7.51
C GLY A 60 3.28 14.57 8.25
N GLU A 61 4.04 13.61 7.71
CA GLU A 61 4.30 12.34 8.40
C GLU A 61 5.12 12.54 9.68
N ALA A 62 6.11 13.44 9.67
CA ALA A 62 6.89 13.77 10.84
C ALA A 62 6.01 14.39 11.94
N ALA A 63 5.09 15.29 11.57
CA ALA A 63 4.10 15.87 12.48
C ALA A 63 3.15 14.79 13.04
N ARG A 64 2.67 13.85 12.22
CA ARG A 64 1.83 12.72 12.68
C ARG A 64 2.57 11.78 13.63
N ILE A 65 3.86 11.53 13.39
CA ILE A 65 4.69 10.72 14.28
C ILE A 65 4.88 11.47 15.61
N HIS A 66 5.16 12.77 15.57
CA HIS A 66 5.31 13.59 16.76
C HIS A 66 4.02 13.63 17.59
N GLY A 67 2.87 13.88 16.96
CA GLY A 67 1.58 13.92 17.66
C GLY A 67 1.22 12.58 18.33
N ARG A 68 1.58 11.44 17.73
CA ARG A 68 1.25 10.11 18.27
C ARG A 68 2.26 9.57 19.28
N HIS A 69 3.55 9.89 19.13
CA HIS A 69 4.62 9.27 19.90
C HIS A 69 5.45 10.25 20.74
N GLY A 70 5.19 11.56 20.64
CA GLY A 70 5.92 12.60 21.38
C GLY A 70 7.38 12.77 20.97
N ILE A 71 7.80 12.20 19.84
CA ILE A 71 9.19 12.25 19.36
C ILE A 71 9.31 13.02 18.04
N THR A 72 10.48 13.56 17.76
CA THR A 72 10.82 14.08 16.42
C THR A 72 11.58 13.01 15.65
N PRO A 73 11.00 12.39 14.59
CA PRO A 73 11.70 11.36 13.83
C PRO A 73 12.85 11.97 13.02
N ARG A 74 13.90 11.18 12.77
CA ARG A 74 14.89 11.54 11.75
C ARG A 74 14.21 11.65 10.38
N PRO A 75 14.58 12.59 9.48
CA PRO A 75 13.87 12.80 8.22
C PRO A 75 13.69 11.53 7.37
N HIS A 76 14.74 10.72 7.22
CA HIS A 76 14.68 9.45 6.46
C HIS A 76 13.79 8.38 7.12
N VAL A 77 13.50 8.47 8.42
CA VAL A 77 12.56 7.58 9.12
C VAL A 77 11.14 7.99 8.76
N ALA A 78 10.81 9.29 8.84
CA ALA A 78 9.51 9.81 8.38
C ALA A 78 9.27 9.49 6.89
N ALA A 79 10.26 9.74 6.03
CA ALA A 79 10.19 9.38 4.61
C ALA A 79 9.93 7.89 4.39
N SER A 80 10.62 7.01 5.13
CA SER A 80 10.41 5.56 5.02
C SER A 80 9.04 5.11 5.55
N ARG A 81 8.48 5.80 6.54
CA ARG A 81 7.15 5.48 7.09
C ARG A 81 6.04 5.92 6.15
N LEU A 82 6.13 7.14 5.64
CA LEU A 82 5.25 7.66 4.61
C LEU A 82 5.27 6.79 3.36
N LEU A 83 6.46 6.41 2.88
CA LEU A 83 6.58 5.55 1.71
C LEU A 83 5.90 4.21 1.95
N HIS A 84 6.11 3.59 3.10
CA HIS A 84 5.43 2.34 3.46
C HIS A 84 3.90 2.50 3.53
N HIS A 85 3.40 3.59 4.12
CA HIS A 85 1.95 3.89 4.17
C HIS A 85 1.34 4.00 2.77
N TYR A 86 2.03 4.70 1.88
CA TYR A 86 1.62 4.83 0.48
C TYR A 86 1.68 3.50 -0.27
N LEU A 87 2.80 2.77 -0.17
CA LEU A 87 2.98 1.50 -0.88
C LEU A 87 1.97 0.45 -0.41
N TRP A 88 1.70 0.37 0.88
CA TRP A 88 0.71 -0.56 1.43
C TRP A 88 -0.69 -0.22 0.94
N THR A 89 -1.09 1.07 1.03
CA THR A 89 -2.42 1.50 0.59
C THR A 89 -2.59 1.32 -0.92
N GLY A 90 -1.67 1.84 -1.73
CA GLY A 90 -1.69 1.71 -3.19
C GLY A 90 -1.69 0.25 -3.65
N SER A 91 -0.92 -0.61 -2.99
CA SER A 91 -0.92 -2.04 -3.30
C SER A 91 -2.23 -2.71 -2.88
N LEU A 92 -2.82 -2.37 -1.73
CA LEU A 92 -4.07 -2.96 -1.26
C LEU A 92 -5.26 -2.55 -2.15
N VAL A 93 -5.36 -1.28 -2.56
CA VAL A 93 -6.47 -0.85 -3.42
C VAL A 93 -6.43 -1.50 -4.81
N ILE A 94 -5.24 -1.86 -5.31
CA ILE A 94 -5.12 -2.58 -6.59
C ILE A 94 -5.31 -4.09 -6.38
N SER A 95 -4.53 -4.67 -5.47
CA SER A 95 -4.49 -6.13 -5.26
C SER A 95 -5.72 -6.67 -4.52
N GLY A 96 -6.37 -5.87 -3.68
CA GLY A 96 -7.59 -6.24 -2.98
C GLY A 96 -8.76 -6.44 -3.94
N VAL A 97 -8.94 -5.52 -4.90
CA VAL A 97 -9.92 -5.67 -5.98
C VAL A 97 -9.63 -6.94 -6.78
N TRP A 98 -8.37 -7.18 -7.13
CA TRP A 98 -7.99 -8.40 -7.84
C TRP A 98 -8.22 -9.69 -7.03
N TYR A 99 -7.97 -9.65 -5.72
CA TYR A 99 -8.15 -10.80 -4.83
C TYR A 99 -9.63 -11.19 -4.70
N LEU A 100 -10.54 -10.21 -4.73
CA LEU A 100 -11.98 -10.40 -4.63
C LEU A 100 -12.64 -10.70 -5.98
N GLU A 101 -12.28 -9.96 -7.02
CA GLU A 101 -13.02 -9.94 -8.30
C GLU A 101 -12.27 -10.63 -9.45
N ARG A 102 -11.01 -11.03 -9.24
CA ARG A 102 -10.08 -11.50 -10.30
C ARG A 102 -9.99 -10.52 -11.47
N ARG A 103 -10.10 -9.23 -11.17
CA ARG A 103 -10.03 -8.09 -12.08
C ARG A 103 -9.04 -7.08 -11.54
N VAL A 104 -8.28 -6.46 -12.43
CA VAL A 104 -7.30 -5.44 -12.06
C VAL A 104 -7.91 -4.05 -12.31
N PRO A 105 -7.99 -3.17 -11.31
CA PRO A 105 -8.53 -1.83 -11.50
C PRO A 105 -7.58 -0.99 -12.37
N VAL A 106 -8.16 -0.21 -13.28
CA VAL A 106 -7.44 0.83 -14.00
C VAL A 106 -7.39 2.04 -13.08
N LEU A 107 -6.26 2.25 -12.42
CA LEU A 107 -6.04 3.34 -11.46
C LEU A 107 -5.01 4.35 -11.99
N PRO A 108 -5.44 5.37 -12.74
CA PRO A 108 -4.57 6.49 -13.08
C PRO A 108 -4.04 7.16 -11.81
N ALA A 109 -2.77 7.56 -11.78
CA ALA A 109 -2.17 8.20 -10.61
C ALA A 109 -2.88 9.52 -10.21
N ARG A 110 -3.52 10.21 -11.15
CA ARG A 110 -4.33 11.41 -10.87
C ARG A 110 -5.66 11.11 -10.14
N ASP A 111 -6.06 9.85 -10.03
CA ASP A 111 -7.33 9.40 -9.45
C ASP A 111 -7.17 8.80 -8.04
N LEU A 112 -5.96 8.89 -7.48
CA LEU A 112 -5.66 8.60 -6.08
C LEU A 112 -4.98 9.83 -5.47
N TRP A 113 -5.50 10.30 -4.34
CA TRP A 113 -4.95 11.43 -3.60
C TRP A 113 -4.53 10.99 -2.20
N ILE A 114 -3.50 11.64 -1.67
CA ILE A 114 -3.11 11.56 -0.26
C ILE A 114 -3.22 12.95 0.37
N ASP A 115 -3.84 13.03 1.55
CA ASP A 115 -3.87 14.25 2.35
C ASP A 115 -2.52 14.45 3.04
N ALA A 116 -1.90 15.63 2.86
CA ALA A 116 -0.58 15.89 3.41
C ALA A 116 -0.53 15.86 4.94
N ASP A 117 -1.60 16.28 5.60
CA ASP A 117 -1.64 16.51 7.04
C ASP A 117 -2.06 15.24 7.80
N THR A 118 -3.08 14.54 7.31
CA THR A 118 -3.63 13.33 7.95
C THR A 118 -3.06 12.03 7.37
N GLY A 119 -2.59 12.04 6.12
CA GLY A 119 -2.19 10.82 5.41
C GLY A 119 -3.36 9.96 4.95
N ASP A 120 -4.60 10.47 5.01
CA ASP A 120 -5.78 9.78 4.46
C ASP A 120 -5.71 9.73 2.94
N PHE A 121 -6.46 8.79 2.36
CA PHE A 121 -6.60 8.68 0.91
C PHE A 121 -8.00 9.05 0.43
N ALA A 122 -8.05 9.68 -0.74
CA ALA A 122 -9.26 9.77 -1.55
C ALA A 122 -9.02 9.04 -2.87
N LEU A 123 -10.04 8.38 -3.40
CA LEU A 123 -9.95 7.65 -4.67
C LEU A 123 -11.19 7.87 -5.51
N ARG A 124 -10.98 8.12 -6.80
CA ARG A 124 -12.03 8.19 -7.80
C ARG A 124 -12.11 6.86 -8.54
N PRO A 125 -13.17 6.05 -8.35
CA PRO A 125 -13.30 4.78 -9.03
C PRO A 125 -13.34 4.95 -10.56
N GLY A 126 -12.58 4.11 -11.25
CA GLY A 126 -12.52 4.07 -12.70
C GLY A 126 -13.16 2.82 -13.28
N GLY A 127 -12.51 2.22 -14.28
CA GLY A 127 -12.85 0.90 -14.78
C GLY A 127 -11.92 -0.18 -14.23
N TRP A 128 -12.16 -1.42 -14.63
CA TRP A 128 -11.24 -2.54 -14.43
C TRP A 128 -11.09 -3.36 -15.69
N VAL A 129 -10.09 -4.22 -15.72
CA VAL A 129 -9.87 -5.21 -16.77
C VAL A 129 -9.75 -6.59 -16.14
N LEU A 130 -10.01 -7.64 -16.91
CA LEU A 130 -9.60 -8.99 -16.50
C LEU A 130 -8.06 -9.02 -16.48
N GLY A 131 -7.47 -9.67 -15.48
CA GLY A 131 -6.04 -9.74 -15.35
C GLY A 131 -5.60 -10.88 -14.44
N ASP A 132 -4.55 -11.57 -14.86
CA ASP A 132 -3.86 -12.59 -14.09
C ASP A 132 -2.84 -11.98 -13.13
N GLU A 133 -2.02 -12.83 -12.50
CA GLU A 133 -0.95 -12.42 -11.59
C GLU A 133 0.09 -11.52 -12.27
N ALA A 134 0.37 -11.72 -13.57
CA ALA A 134 1.30 -10.88 -14.32
C ALA A 134 0.73 -9.47 -14.54
N THR A 135 -0.53 -9.40 -14.96
CA THR A 135 -1.25 -8.13 -15.14
C THR A 135 -1.31 -7.34 -13.83
N LEU A 136 -1.56 -8.02 -12.71
CA LEU A 136 -1.54 -7.39 -11.39
C LEU A 136 -0.14 -6.86 -11.05
N ARG A 137 0.91 -7.68 -11.21
CA ARG A 137 2.30 -7.25 -10.96
C ARG A 137 2.66 -6.01 -11.78
N ASP A 138 2.37 -6.01 -13.07
CA ASP A 138 2.72 -4.89 -13.95
C ASP A 138 1.96 -3.62 -13.56
N THR A 139 0.69 -3.75 -13.20
CA THR A 139 -0.14 -2.61 -12.77
C THR A 139 0.37 -2.00 -11.46
N VAL A 140 0.68 -2.83 -10.45
CA VAL A 140 1.23 -2.32 -9.19
C VAL A 140 2.61 -1.71 -9.43
N ALA A 141 3.48 -2.36 -10.21
CA ALA A 141 4.82 -1.85 -10.52
C ALA A 141 4.77 -0.49 -11.25
N ALA A 142 3.87 -0.34 -12.22
CA ALA A 142 3.65 0.91 -12.93
C ALA A 142 3.14 2.03 -12.01
N HIS A 143 2.29 1.70 -11.04
CA HIS A 143 1.77 2.66 -10.07
C HIS A 143 2.84 3.10 -9.06
N VAL A 144 3.57 2.15 -8.47
CA VAL A 144 4.51 2.46 -7.37
C VAL A 144 5.89 2.89 -7.85
N GLY A 145 6.33 2.48 -9.04
CA GLY A 145 7.65 2.78 -9.58
C GLY A 145 8.02 4.27 -9.57
N PRO A 146 7.16 5.17 -10.09
CA PRO A 146 7.39 6.61 -10.02
C PRO A 146 7.49 7.15 -8.58
N VAL A 147 6.71 6.59 -7.65
CA VAL A 147 6.77 6.97 -6.23
C VAL A 147 8.06 6.50 -5.59
N LEU A 148 8.52 5.28 -5.86
CA LEU A 148 9.81 4.78 -5.39
C LEU A 148 10.96 5.68 -5.90
N ALA A 149 10.91 6.10 -7.16
CA ALA A 149 11.89 7.01 -7.73
C ALA A 149 11.88 8.39 -7.05
N ALA A 150 10.69 8.96 -6.82
CA ALA A 150 10.52 10.24 -6.13
C ALA A 150 11.06 10.23 -4.69
N PHE A 151 10.88 9.11 -3.97
CA PHE A 151 11.33 8.99 -2.59
C PHE A 151 12.82 8.63 -2.45
N GLN A 152 13.48 8.17 -3.51
CA GLN A 152 14.86 7.68 -3.47
C GLN A 152 15.84 8.67 -2.79
N PRO A 153 15.80 9.99 -3.03
CA PRO A 153 16.73 10.94 -2.39
C PRO A 153 16.49 11.12 -0.89
N TYR A 154 15.26 10.85 -0.41
CA TYR A 154 14.82 11.10 0.96
C TYR A 154 14.97 9.89 1.88
N VAL A 155 15.21 8.72 1.30
CA VAL A 155 15.36 7.44 2.00
C VAL A 155 16.81 6.96 1.92
N ARG A 156 17.32 6.36 2.99
CA ARG A 156 18.69 5.80 3.02
C ARG A 156 18.74 4.37 2.45
N ARG A 157 18.17 4.17 1.25
CA ARG A 157 18.05 2.85 0.60
C ARG A 157 18.33 2.92 -0.89
N GLY A 158 19.02 1.90 -1.39
CA GLY A 158 19.19 1.69 -2.82
C GLY A 158 17.93 1.09 -3.49
N PRO A 159 17.85 1.11 -4.84
CA PRO A 159 16.68 0.67 -5.61
C PRO A 159 16.17 -0.73 -5.26
N ARG A 160 17.07 -1.71 -5.09
CA ARG A 160 16.71 -3.09 -4.71
C ARG A 160 15.96 -3.14 -3.38
N ALA A 161 16.38 -2.35 -2.39
CA ALA A 161 15.73 -2.34 -1.07
C ALA A 161 14.38 -1.60 -1.10
N LEU A 162 14.21 -0.64 -2.01
CA LEU A 162 12.92 0.03 -2.25
C LEU A 162 11.91 -0.91 -2.90
N TRP A 163 12.33 -1.67 -3.91
CA TRP A 163 11.50 -2.72 -4.49
C TRP A 163 11.24 -3.86 -3.50
N GLY A 164 12.16 -4.14 -2.57
CA GLY A 164 11.91 -5.08 -1.47
C GLY A 164 10.79 -4.62 -0.53
N MET A 165 10.69 -3.31 -0.26
CA MET A 165 9.55 -2.73 0.47
C MET A 165 8.25 -2.83 -0.32
N ALA A 166 8.27 -2.54 -1.62
CA ALA A 166 7.09 -2.67 -2.47
C ALA A 166 6.59 -4.13 -2.53
N THR A 167 7.49 -5.11 -2.69
CA THR A 167 7.16 -6.54 -2.57
C THR A 167 6.50 -6.83 -1.22
N ASP A 168 7.09 -6.34 -0.14
CA ASP A 168 6.57 -6.59 1.19
C ASP A 168 5.17 -6.03 1.40
N ASP A 169 4.93 -4.81 0.95
CA ASP A 169 3.68 -4.11 1.17
C ASP A 169 2.56 -4.66 0.28
N LEU A 170 2.88 -5.11 -0.96
CA LEU A 170 1.96 -5.88 -1.80
C LEU A 170 1.55 -7.21 -1.16
N VAL A 171 2.52 -8.01 -0.74
CA VAL A 171 2.26 -9.32 -0.11
C VAL A 171 1.53 -9.15 1.23
N SER A 172 1.88 -8.12 2.01
CA SER A 172 1.22 -7.85 3.30
C SER A 172 -0.21 -7.35 3.12
N GLY A 173 -0.50 -6.58 2.07
CA GLY A 173 -1.87 -6.15 1.75
C GLY A 173 -2.79 -7.33 1.48
N ILE A 174 -2.35 -8.28 0.64
CA ILE A 174 -3.13 -9.50 0.33
C ILE A 174 -3.33 -10.37 1.58
N GLN A 175 -2.26 -10.61 2.35
CA GLN A 175 -2.39 -11.38 3.61
C GLN A 175 -3.36 -10.69 4.57
N TYR A 176 -3.24 -9.37 4.76
CA TYR A 176 -4.10 -8.63 5.66
C TYR A 176 -5.58 -8.74 5.26
N LEU A 177 -5.90 -8.54 3.97
CA LEU A 177 -7.27 -8.71 3.49
C LEU A 177 -7.78 -10.14 3.73
N GLY A 178 -6.97 -11.16 3.41
CA GLY A 178 -7.31 -12.55 3.70
C GLY A 178 -7.64 -12.79 5.16
N ARG A 179 -6.85 -12.22 6.09
CA ARG A 179 -7.14 -12.30 7.53
C ARG A 179 -8.48 -11.68 7.91
N MET A 180 -8.80 -10.51 7.37
CA MET A 180 -10.07 -9.83 7.65
C MET A 180 -11.27 -10.62 7.12
N LEU A 181 -11.09 -11.40 6.06
CA LEU A 181 -12.12 -12.26 5.48
C LEU A 181 -12.17 -13.67 6.08
N GLY A 182 -11.27 -14.02 7.01
CA GLY A 182 -11.16 -15.38 7.55
C GLY A 182 -10.53 -16.39 6.57
N GLU A 183 -9.81 -15.92 5.55
CA GLU A 183 -9.22 -16.70 4.45
C GLU A 183 -7.68 -16.59 4.41
N GLU A 184 -7.02 -16.46 5.56
CA GLU A 184 -5.57 -16.19 5.62
C GLU A 184 -4.73 -17.23 4.86
N ASP A 185 -5.03 -18.52 4.97
CA ASP A 185 -4.32 -19.59 4.24
C ASP A 185 -4.41 -19.40 2.72
N ARG A 186 -5.58 -19.04 2.20
CA ARG A 186 -5.79 -18.75 0.78
C ARG A 186 -4.98 -17.53 0.37
N ALA A 187 -5.01 -16.47 1.17
CA ALA A 187 -4.23 -15.26 0.89
C ALA A 187 -2.72 -15.51 0.90
N VAL A 188 -2.22 -16.32 1.82
CA VAL A 188 -0.80 -16.73 1.85
C VAL A 188 -0.42 -17.50 0.59
N ALA A 189 -1.24 -18.46 0.16
CA ALA A 189 -1.00 -19.20 -1.07
C ALA A 189 -0.99 -18.28 -2.31
N VAL A 190 -1.99 -17.39 -2.41
CA VAL A 190 -2.10 -16.43 -3.51
C VAL A 190 -0.92 -15.46 -3.53
N ALA A 191 -0.55 -14.86 -2.39
CA ALA A 191 0.55 -13.91 -2.32
C ALA A 191 1.91 -14.57 -2.57
N THR A 192 2.07 -15.85 -2.21
CA THR A 192 3.26 -16.65 -2.53
C THR A 192 3.40 -16.87 -4.03
N ALA A 193 2.29 -17.18 -4.72
CA ALA A 193 2.28 -17.36 -6.17
C ALA A 193 2.44 -16.02 -6.94
N LEU A 194 1.99 -14.91 -6.35
CA LEU A 194 2.01 -13.60 -7.01
C LEU A 194 3.42 -13.04 -7.22
N VAL A 195 4.34 -13.22 -6.28
CA VAL A 195 5.71 -12.68 -6.38
C VAL A 195 6.74 -13.79 -6.32
N PRO A 196 6.89 -14.59 -7.41
CA PRO A 196 7.93 -15.60 -7.47
C PRO A 196 9.31 -14.95 -7.51
N ALA A 197 10.28 -15.59 -6.86
CA ALA A 197 11.65 -15.10 -6.83
C ALA A 197 12.22 -14.91 -8.24
N GLY A 198 12.99 -13.83 -8.45
CA GLY A 198 13.63 -13.56 -9.75
C GLY A 198 12.71 -12.91 -10.79
N THR A 199 11.63 -12.23 -10.36
CA THR A 199 10.75 -11.45 -11.25
C THR A 199 11.05 -9.96 -11.11
N PRO A 200 11.89 -9.34 -11.97
CA PRO A 200 12.13 -7.91 -11.90
C PRO A 200 10.83 -7.11 -12.14
N PRO A 201 10.68 -5.91 -11.55
CA PRO A 201 11.59 -5.27 -10.61
C PRO A 201 11.44 -5.76 -9.16
N TRP A 202 10.51 -6.70 -8.91
CA TRP A 202 10.22 -7.23 -7.58
C TRP A 202 11.46 -7.87 -6.95
N SER A 203 11.68 -7.54 -5.68
CA SER A 203 12.85 -8.01 -4.93
C SER A 203 12.41 -8.88 -3.75
N GLY A 204 12.93 -10.10 -3.74
CA GLY A 204 12.68 -11.11 -2.70
C GLY A 204 11.36 -11.88 -2.87
N PRO A 205 11.25 -13.07 -2.25
CA PRO A 205 10.02 -13.86 -2.27
C PRO A 205 9.03 -13.37 -1.18
N ALA A 206 7.79 -13.90 -1.20
CA ALA A 206 6.83 -13.69 -0.12
C ALA A 206 7.34 -14.20 1.25
N ALA A 207 8.09 -15.31 1.23
CA ALA A 207 8.82 -15.89 2.38
C ALA A 207 7.94 -16.19 3.61
N PHE A 208 6.72 -16.66 3.39
CA PHE A 208 5.83 -17.10 4.46
C PHE A 208 6.34 -18.38 5.13
N ARG A 209 6.09 -18.47 6.42
CA ARG A 209 6.29 -19.64 7.26
C ARG A 209 5.27 -19.64 8.39
N HIS A 210 4.96 -20.81 8.91
CA HIS A 210 4.02 -20.96 10.01
C HIS A 210 4.81 -21.16 11.31
N GLU A 211 4.66 -20.25 12.27
CA GLU A 211 5.35 -20.28 13.56
C GLU A 211 4.34 -20.02 14.69
N HIS A 212 4.39 -20.85 15.74
CA HIS A 212 3.53 -20.70 16.93
C HIS A 212 2.02 -20.57 16.63
N GLY A 213 1.51 -21.30 15.64
CA GLY A 213 0.09 -21.25 15.29
C GLY A 213 -0.32 -20.04 14.44
N ALA A 214 0.63 -19.26 13.93
CA ALA A 214 0.34 -18.10 13.10
C ALA A 214 1.26 -18.02 11.87
N TRP A 215 0.75 -17.39 10.81
CA TRP A 215 1.56 -17.03 9.66
C TRP A 215 2.48 -15.85 9.97
N THR A 216 3.74 -16.00 9.61
CA THR A 216 4.75 -14.94 9.64
C THR A 216 5.60 -15.01 8.38
N ARG A 217 6.44 -14.01 8.15
CA ARG A 217 7.31 -13.97 6.96
C ARG A 217 8.58 -13.19 7.19
N THR A 218 9.60 -13.50 6.39
CA THR A 218 10.83 -12.71 6.33
C THR A 218 10.63 -11.58 5.32
N ARG A 219 10.67 -10.35 5.82
CA ARG A 219 10.56 -9.15 4.98
C ARG A 219 11.83 -8.88 4.19
N SER A 220 11.67 -8.41 2.95
CA SER A 220 12.77 -8.00 2.06
C SER A 220 13.14 -6.52 2.21
N GLY A 221 12.23 -5.71 2.73
CA GLY A 221 12.39 -4.30 3.08
C GLY A 221 12.17 -4.04 4.57
N CYS A 222 12.35 -2.78 4.99
CA CYS A 222 12.11 -2.37 6.38
C CYS A 222 11.42 -1.01 6.37
N CYS A 223 10.41 -0.77 7.21
CA CYS A 223 9.75 0.53 7.30
C CYS A 223 10.37 1.47 8.35
N LEU A 224 11.40 1.03 9.09
CA LEU A 224 12.03 1.74 10.22
C LEU A 224 11.11 2.10 11.39
N TYR A 225 9.93 1.47 11.51
CA TYR A 225 9.02 1.76 12.62
C TYR A 225 9.65 1.52 14.01
N TYR A 226 10.58 0.57 14.12
CA TYR A 226 11.36 0.34 15.34
C TYR A 226 12.15 1.57 15.83
N ALA A 227 12.43 2.56 14.96
CA ALA A 227 13.13 3.79 15.33
C ALA A 227 12.17 4.85 15.92
N ILE A 228 10.86 4.60 15.85
CA ILE A 228 9.80 5.44 16.40
C ILE A 228 9.31 4.85 17.72
N ASP A 229 9.00 3.56 17.70
CA ASP A 229 8.51 2.81 18.86
C ASP A 229 9.32 1.52 19.02
N PRO A 230 10.53 1.60 19.60
CA PRO A 230 11.42 0.45 19.75
C PRO A 230 10.82 -0.73 20.53
N PRO A 231 10.05 -0.52 21.63
CA PRO A 231 9.39 -1.62 22.34
C PRO A 231 8.35 -2.37 21.51
N ASN A 232 7.73 -1.75 20.49
CA ASN A 232 6.64 -2.36 19.71
C ASN A 232 6.91 -2.40 18.19
N PRO A 233 7.92 -3.16 17.71
CA PRO A 233 8.38 -3.07 16.33
C PRO A 233 7.55 -3.91 15.34
N CYS A 234 6.59 -3.33 14.59
CA CYS A 234 5.72 -3.93 13.53
C CYS A 234 5.33 -5.43 13.70
N GLY A 235 4.83 -6.17 12.71
CA GLY A 235 4.41 -7.59 12.79
C GLY A 235 5.45 -8.64 12.38
N THR A 236 6.39 -8.24 11.53
CA THR A 236 7.40 -9.11 10.88
C THR A 236 8.81 -8.50 10.93
N CYS A 237 9.04 -7.58 11.88
CA CYS A 237 10.34 -6.94 12.08
C CYS A 237 11.41 -7.96 12.49
N PRO A 238 12.58 -8.02 11.81
CA PRO A 238 13.69 -8.87 12.22
C PRO A 238 14.34 -8.45 13.54
N ARG A 239 14.00 -7.26 14.06
CA ARG A 239 14.44 -6.78 15.38
C ARG A 239 13.53 -7.20 16.53
N ARG A 240 12.42 -7.88 16.25
CA ARG A 240 11.68 -8.53 17.34
C ARG A 240 12.60 -9.56 17.98
N ALA A 241 12.73 -9.50 19.31
CA ALA A 241 13.25 -10.64 20.03
C ALA A 241 12.31 -11.83 19.78
N THR A 242 12.87 -13.03 19.55
CA THR A 242 12.12 -14.29 19.45
C THR A 242 11.48 -14.73 20.78
N ALA A 243 11.45 -13.86 21.79
CA ALA A 243 11.03 -14.20 23.14
C ALA A 243 9.77 -13.42 23.55
N GLN A 244 8.76 -14.20 23.93
CA GLN A 244 7.58 -13.88 24.74
C GLN A 244 6.35 -13.38 23.97
N HIS A 245 5.65 -14.35 23.35
CA HIS A 245 4.19 -14.34 23.40
C HIS A 245 3.78 -14.94 24.77
N PRO A 246 2.85 -14.33 25.52
CA PRO A 246 2.14 -15.03 26.59
C PRO A 246 1.37 -16.24 26.04
#